data_AF-A0A2H1EIG8-F1
#
_entry.id   AF-A0A2H1EIG8-F1
#
_cell.length_a   1.000
_cell.length_b   1.000
_cell.length_c   1.000
_cell.angle_alpha   90.00
_cell.angle_beta   90.00
_cell.angle_gamma   90.00
#
_symmetry.space_group_name_H-M   'P 1'
#
loop_
_entity.id
_entity.type
_entity.pdbx_description
1 polymer ?
#
loop_
_entity_poly.entity_id
_entity_poly.type
_entity_poly.pdbx_seq_one_letter_code
_entity_poly.pdbx_strand_id
1 'polypeptide(L)'
;MVSTKRATKGSQKANHDSPVIMDFGTRKISNQNFSKMIALPKTALANCSPNEIAQVNVKLVQDKGEKYIKLTPVCQTEKEIEK
;
A
#
# COMPACT_ATOMS: atom_id res chain seq x y z
N MET A 1 52.76 17.64 11.46
CA MET A 1 51.38 18.12 11.25
C MET A 1 50.90 17.61 9.90
N VAL A 2 49.96 16.67 9.85
CA VAL A 2 49.45 16.08 8.59
C VAL A 2 48.02 16.59 8.37
N SER A 3 47.83 17.43 7.36
CA SER A 3 46.52 17.91 6.93
C SER A 3 45.91 16.92 5.93
N THR A 4 44.91 16.16 6.38
CA THR A 4 44.11 15.28 5.51
C THR A 4 42.93 16.07 4.94
N LYS A 5 42.92 16.29 3.62
CA LYS A 5 41.80 16.88 2.88
C LYS A 5 40.65 15.86 2.81
N ARG A 6 39.47 16.19 3.36
CA ARG A 6 38.23 15.40 3.17
C ARG A 6 37.60 15.75 1.82
N ALA A 7 37.57 14.79 0.92
CA ALA A 7 36.75 14.85 -0.29
C ALA A 7 35.28 14.63 0.08
N THR A 8 34.45 15.63 -0.12
CA THR A 8 32.99 15.51 -0.05
C THR A 8 32.49 14.81 -1.31
N LYS A 9 32.19 13.50 -1.21
CA LYS A 9 31.46 12.77 -2.25
C LYS A 9 30.04 13.33 -2.35
N GLY A 10 29.68 13.73 -3.56
CA GLY A 10 28.40 14.35 -3.88
C GLY A 10 27.21 13.46 -3.51
N SER A 11 26.22 14.10 -2.88
CA SER A 11 24.87 13.56 -2.79
C SER A 11 24.21 13.67 -4.16
N GLN A 12 24.29 12.60 -4.95
CA GLN A 12 23.40 12.42 -6.10
C GLN A 12 21.97 12.29 -5.56
N LYS A 13 21.14 13.32 -5.80
CA LYS A 13 19.69 13.22 -5.61
C LYS A 13 19.15 12.25 -6.65
N ALA A 14 18.88 11.02 -6.24
CA ALA A 14 18.14 10.08 -7.07
C ALA A 14 16.67 10.52 -7.09
N ASN A 15 16.24 11.12 -8.21
CA ASN A 15 14.82 11.18 -8.57
C ASN A 15 14.36 9.75 -8.81
N HIS A 16 13.75 9.12 -7.81
CA HIS A 16 13.18 7.79 -7.93
C HIS A 16 11.69 7.92 -8.25
N ASP A 17 11.38 8.21 -9.51
CA ASP A 17 10.00 8.24 -10.03
C ASP A 17 9.49 6.82 -10.38
N SER A 18 10.22 5.77 -9.99
CA SER A 18 9.77 4.39 -10.09
C SER A 18 8.85 4.05 -8.93
N PRO A 19 7.69 3.41 -9.21
CA PRO A 19 6.79 2.98 -8.15
C PRO A 19 7.52 2.02 -7.22
N VAL A 20 7.38 2.24 -5.92
CA VAL A 20 7.83 1.27 -4.92
C VAL A 20 6.87 0.08 -4.98
N ILE A 21 7.29 -0.99 -5.65
CA ILE A 21 6.52 -2.23 -5.75
C ILE A 21 6.83 -3.08 -4.52
N MET A 22 5.79 -3.42 -3.76
CA MET A 22 5.88 -4.35 -2.64
C MET A 22 5.16 -5.65 -3.02
N ASP A 23 5.93 -6.74 -3.09
CA ASP A 23 5.38 -8.06 -3.38
C ASP A 23 4.85 -8.72 -2.10
N PHE A 24 3.56 -9.06 -2.10
CA PHE A 24 2.93 -9.82 -1.02
C PHE A 24 2.82 -11.32 -1.35
N GLY A 25 3.27 -11.76 -2.52
CA GLY A 25 3.23 -13.13 -3.01
C GLY A 25 1.86 -13.57 -3.51
N THR A 26 1.80 -14.78 -4.06
CA THR A 26 0.57 -15.37 -4.63
C THR A 26 -0.43 -15.78 -3.55
N ARG A 27 -1.74 -15.64 -3.83
CA ARG A 27 -2.83 -16.07 -2.94
C ARG A 27 -3.73 -17.08 -3.65
N LYS A 28 -4.16 -18.10 -2.90
CA LYS A 28 -5.14 -19.07 -3.39
C LYS A 28 -6.54 -18.47 -3.31
N ILE A 29 -7.34 -18.72 -4.34
CA ILE A 29 -8.77 -18.46 -4.29
C ILE A 29 -9.41 -19.62 -3.51
N SER A 30 -10.01 -19.33 -2.36
CA SER A 30 -10.79 -20.32 -1.63
C SER A 30 -12.24 -20.31 -2.13
N ASN A 31 -12.84 -21.50 -2.18
CA ASN A 31 -14.27 -21.66 -2.46
C ASN A 31 -14.95 -21.90 -1.12
N GLN A 32 -15.61 -20.87 -0.57
CA GLN A 32 -16.34 -20.98 0.67
C GLN A 32 -17.78 -20.53 0.43
N ASN A 33 -18.74 -21.41 0.70
CA ASN A 33 -20.18 -21.11 0.60
C ASN A 33 -20.58 -20.45 -0.74
N PHE A 34 -20.22 -21.09 -1.87
CA PHE A 34 -20.47 -20.59 -3.24
C PHE A 34 -19.77 -19.28 -3.63
N SER A 35 -18.99 -18.68 -2.72
CA SER A 35 -18.22 -17.47 -2.98
C SER A 35 -16.76 -17.81 -3.27
N LYS A 36 -16.16 -17.05 -4.20
CA LYS A 36 -14.71 -17.04 -4.44
C LYS A 36 -14.08 -16.00 -3.51
N MET A 37 -13.23 -16.44 -2.60
CA MET A 37 -12.61 -15.60 -1.58
C MET A 37 -11.10 -15.53 -1.77
N ILE A 38 -10.51 -14.35 -1.61
CA ILE A 38 -9.05 -14.14 -1.56
C ILE A 38 -8.74 -13.35 -0.30
N ALA A 39 -7.83 -13.87 0.52
CA ALA A 39 -7.39 -13.20 1.73
C ALA A 39 -6.10 -12.41 1.49
N LEU A 40 -6.07 -11.16 1.95
CA LEU A 40 -4.89 -10.30 1.94
C LEU A 40 -4.22 -10.31 3.32
N PRO A 41 -2.88 -10.21 3.41
CA PRO A 41 -2.21 -10.01 4.69
C PRO A 41 -2.69 -8.72 5.36
N LYS A 42 -2.83 -8.76 6.69
CA LYS A 42 -3.08 -7.53 7.48
C LYS A 42 -2.00 -6.47 7.23
N THR A 43 -0.75 -6.89 7.04
CA THR A 43 0.38 -5.98 6.74
C THR A 43 0.22 -5.24 5.42
N ALA A 44 -0.48 -5.80 4.42
CA ALA A 44 -0.76 -5.12 3.16
C ALA A 44 -1.70 -3.92 3.35
N LEU A 45 -2.44 -3.90 4.45
CA LEU A 45 -3.34 -2.82 4.86
C LEU A 45 -2.76 -2.00 6.02
N ALA A 46 -1.63 -2.39 6.62
CA ALA A 46 -1.08 -1.69 7.77
C ALA A 46 -0.63 -0.25 7.46
N ASN A 47 -0.13 0.00 6.25
CA ASN A 47 0.23 1.36 5.80
C ASN A 47 -1.00 2.24 5.53
N CYS A 48 -2.18 1.65 5.54
CA CYS A 48 -3.42 2.24 5.09
C CYS A 48 -4.20 2.86 6.28
N SER A 49 -3.98 2.39 7.51
CA SER A 49 -4.42 3.01 8.76
C SER A 49 -3.62 2.44 9.94
N PRO A 50 -3.25 3.25 10.94
CA PRO A 50 -2.64 2.75 12.18
C PRO A 50 -3.65 1.99 13.07
N ASN A 51 -4.95 2.14 12.82
CA ASN A 51 -6.02 1.49 13.58
C ASN A 51 -6.54 0.24 12.85
N GLU A 52 -7.28 -0.61 13.57
CA GLU A 52 -7.91 -1.80 13.00
C GLU A 52 -8.85 -1.41 11.83
N ILE A 53 -8.46 -1.76 10.60
CA ILE A 53 -9.25 -1.44 9.41
C ILE A 53 -10.46 -2.38 9.39
N ALA A 54 -11.60 -1.85 9.80
CA ALA A 54 -12.87 -2.57 9.74
C ALA A 54 -13.43 -2.67 8.31
N GLN A 55 -13.15 -1.68 7.45
CA GLN A 55 -13.76 -1.56 6.12
C GLN A 55 -12.81 -0.99 5.06
N VAL A 56 -12.91 -1.50 3.83
CA VAL A 56 -12.21 -1.01 2.65
C VAL A 56 -13.18 -0.77 1.50
N ASN A 57 -13.04 0.35 0.81
CA ASN A 57 -13.68 0.62 -0.46
C ASN A 57 -12.92 -0.11 -1.58
N VAL A 58 -13.64 -0.85 -2.40
CA VAL A 58 -13.10 -1.67 -3.48
C VAL A 58 -13.58 -1.12 -4.81
N LYS A 59 -12.67 -0.72 -5.69
CA LYS A 59 -12.99 -0.18 -7.02
C LYS A 59 -12.20 -0.88 -8.11
N LEU A 60 -12.84 -1.14 -9.24
CA LEU A 60 -12.14 -1.53 -10.47
C LEU A 60 -11.70 -0.26 -11.20
N VAL A 61 -10.39 -0.07 -11.34
CA VAL A 61 -9.82 1.04 -12.12
C VAL A 61 -9.47 0.53 -13.50
N GLN A 62 -9.85 1.29 -14.52
CA GLN A 62 -9.48 1.10 -15.91
C GLN A 62 -9.00 2.46 -16.43
N ASP A 63 -7.70 2.67 -16.48
CA ASP A 63 -7.11 3.93 -16.96
C ASP A 63 -5.90 3.63 -17.85
N LYS A 64 -5.83 4.29 -19.01
CA LYS A 64 -4.70 4.21 -19.97
C LYS A 64 -4.19 2.78 -20.29
N GLY A 65 -5.09 1.80 -20.29
CA GLY A 65 -4.77 0.39 -20.57
C GLY A 65 -4.39 -0.44 -19.34
N GLU A 66 -4.26 0.19 -18.16
CA GLU A 66 -4.08 -0.52 -16.90
C GLU A 66 -5.44 -0.91 -16.31
N LYS A 67 -5.55 -2.16 -15.82
CA LYS A 67 -6.73 -2.67 -15.15
C LYS A 67 -6.34 -3.31 -13.82
N TYR A 68 -6.75 -2.68 -12.72
CA TYR A 68 -6.41 -3.16 -11.38
C TYR A 68 -7.55 -2.90 -10.38
N ILE A 69 -7.52 -3.62 -9.27
CA ILE A 69 -8.42 -3.38 -8.14
C ILE A 69 -7.73 -2.38 -7.21
N LYS A 70 -8.35 -1.21 -7.02
CA LYS A 70 -7.93 -0.24 -6.01
C LYS A 70 -8.69 -0.51 -4.71
N LEU A 71 -7.93 -0.72 -3.65
CA LEU A 71 -8.42 -0.81 -2.28
C LEU A 71 -8.12 0.50 -1.57
N THR A 72 -9.10 1.06 -0.87
CA THR A 72 -8.93 2.30 -0.09
C THR A 72 -9.62 2.13 1.25
N PRO A 73 -8.92 2.23 2.38
CA PRO A 73 -9.54 2.12 3.70
C PRO A 73 -10.63 3.18 3.89
N VAL A 74 -11.68 2.80 4.59
CA VAL A 74 -12.67 3.75 5.08
C VAL A 74 -12.21 4.19 6.47
N CYS A 75 -11.63 5.37 6.56
CA CYS A 75 -11.30 5.96 7.86
C CYS A 75 -12.60 6.48 8.49
N GLN A 76 -13.08 5.81 9.55
CA GLN A 76 -14.07 6.41 10.43
C GLN A 76 -13.35 7.53 11.21
N THR A 77 -13.52 8.77 10.74
CA THR A 77 -13.28 9.92 11.63
C THR A 77 -14.43 9.92 12.63
N GLU A 78 -14.15 10.23 13.90
CA GLU A 78 -15.05 10.13 15.07
C GLU A 78 -16.37 10.95 14.97
N LYS A 79 -16.78 11.40 13.79
CA LYS A 79 -17.94 12.28 13.54
C LYS A 79 -19.26 11.54 13.25
N GLU A 80 -19.34 10.22 13.42
CA GLU A 80 -20.54 9.45 13.06
C GLU A 80 -21.03 8.49 14.17
N ILE A 81 -20.76 8.83 15.44
CA ILE A 81 -21.31 8.10 16.61
C ILE A 81 -22.57 8.78 17.20
N GLU A 82 -22.98 9.94 16.69
CA GLU A 82 -24.29 10.54 17.04
C GLU A 82 -25.27 10.44 15.88
N LYS A 83 -26.02 9.33 15.80
CA LYS A 83 -27.39 9.29 15.29
C LYS A 83 -28.18 8.17 15.92
#